data_AF-A0A1M3TFC8-F1
#
_entry.id   AF-A0A1M3TFC8-F1
#
_cell.length_a   1.000
_cell.length_b   1.000
_cell.length_c   1.000
_cell.angle_alpha   90.00
_cell.angle_beta   90.00
_cell.angle_gamma   90.00
#
_symmetry.space_group_name_H-M   'P 1'
#
loop_
_entity.id
_entity.type
_entity.pdbx_description
1 polymer ?
#
loop_
_entity_poly.entity_id
_entity_poly.type
_entity_poly.pdbx_seq_one_letter_code
_entity_poly.pdbx_strand_id
1 'polypeptide(L)'
;MFLETPKREQPVKRFTTVSWIEEGGAFARSPSCWLGPRNAWPFSATGMVITSALSSSRLLPHELLDRFREVLEFIQRARRPNLRRAAAESIVMLKNERDIFPFKYDKTTAVIGTNALFAAYCGGGSAALDPYHAISPLEGIHARVSRAKYALGAPGWKLLPPLSHFTKTESGQPGLDMTVYLDSPGSPNRNVVDQIHVGRFEGYLYYADLSGTFTPDVTAEYEFSICVAGTAKLFIDGEYREGRVTP
;
A
#
# COMPACT_ATOMS: atom_id res chain seq x y z
N MET A 1 35.58 -25.15 -26.53
CA MET A 1 34.50 -25.66 -27.37
C MET A 1 33.19 -25.22 -26.74
N PHE A 2 32.71 -24.02 -27.10
CA PHE A 2 31.46 -23.47 -26.59
C PHE A 2 30.31 -24.04 -27.42
N LEU A 3 29.42 -24.80 -26.79
CA LEU A 3 28.18 -25.24 -27.40
C LEU A 3 27.17 -24.08 -27.31
N GLU A 4 27.03 -23.34 -28.40
CA GLU A 4 25.92 -22.41 -28.60
C GLU A 4 24.61 -23.20 -28.57
N THR A 5 23.74 -22.89 -27.61
CA THR A 5 22.35 -23.32 -27.63
C THR A 5 21.58 -22.35 -28.54
N PRO A 6 20.77 -22.84 -29.49
CA PRO A 6 20.03 -21.96 -30.38
C PRO A 6 18.99 -21.17 -29.56
N LYS A 7 19.02 -19.84 -29.70
CA LYS A 7 17.96 -18.96 -29.22
C LYS A 7 16.64 -19.39 -29.85
N ARG A 8 15.80 -20.04 -29.05
CA ARG A 8 14.40 -20.29 -29.41
C ARG A 8 13.71 -18.94 -29.37
N GLU A 9 13.50 -18.31 -30.53
CA GLU A 9 12.63 -17.15 -30.65
C GLU A 9 11.24 -17.55 -30.16
N GLN A 10 10.91 -17.19 -28.92
CA GLN A 10 9.52 -17.17 -28.50
C GLN A 10 8.88 -15.94 -29.15
N PRO A 11 7.70 -16.07 -29.79
CA PRO A 11 6.99 -14.89 -30.29
C PRO A 11 6.73 -13.97 -29.10
N VAL A 12 7.42 -12.82 -29.08
CA VAL A 12 7.20 -11.78 -28.07
C VAL A 12 5.83 -11.19 -28.34
N LYS A 13 4.79 -11.73 -27.70
CA LYS A 13 3.48 -11.07 -27.62
C LYS A 13 3.68 -9.82 -26.76
N ARG A 14 3.87 -8.67 -27.41
CA ARG A 14 4.02 -7.36 -26.75
C ARG A 14 2.69 -7.00 -26.10
N PHE A 15 2.66 -6.96 -24.78
CA PHE A 15 1.57 -6.33 -24.03
C PHE A 15 2.01 -4.91 -23.67
N THR A 16 1.21 -3.92 -24.06
CA THR A 16 1.44 -2.51 -23.68
C THR A 16 0.43 -2.14 -22.60
N THR A 17 0.92 -1.83 -21.41
CA THR A 17 0.15 -1.24 -20.31
C THR A 17 0.51 0.23 -20.18
N VAL A 18 -0.49 1.11 -20.06
CA VAL A 18 -0.26 2.54 -19.80
C VAL A 18 -0.21 2.75 -18.28
N SER A 19 0.88 3.31 -17.77
CA SER A 19 0.98 3.76 -16.38
C SER A 19 0.17 5.05 -16.18
N TRP A 20 -0.41 5.23 -14.99
CA TRP A 20 -1.20 6.41 -14.61
C TRP A 20 -0.63 7.73 -15.15
N ILE A 21 -1.40 8.42 -15.98
CA ILE A 21 -1.17 9.81 -16.38
C ILE A 21 -2.31 10.61 -15.75
N GLU A 22 -2.01 11.45 -14.77
CA GLU A 22 -2.86 12.58 -14.42
C GLU A 22 -2.62 13.66 -15.48
N GLU A 23 -3.49 13.76 -16.49
CA GLU A 23 -3.61 14.99 -17.27
C GLU A 23 -5.09 15.28 -17.55
N GLY A 24 -5.59 16.34 -16.90
CA GLY A 24 -6.71 17.10 -17.40
C GLY A 24 -6.26 17.89 -18.63
N GLY A 25 -6.80 17.56 -19.80
CA GLY A 25 -6.52 18.30 -21.03
C GLY A 25 -6.99 17.55 -22.26
N ALA A 26 -7.95 18.13 -22.99
CA ALA A 26 -8.49 17.58 -24.23
C ALA A 26 -7.42 17.41 -25.31
N PHE A 27 -7.34 16.25 -25.99
CA PHE A 27 -6.84 16.18 -27.37
C PHE A 27 -7.34 14.94 -28.13
N ALA A 28 -7.88 15.21 -29.32
CA ALA A 28 -8.44 14.24 -30.26
C ALA A 28 -7.34 13.40 -30.94
N ARG A 29 -7.46 12.05 -30.90
CA ARG A 29 -6.80 11.13 -31.86
C ARG A 29 -7.62 9.85 -32.13
N SER A 30 -7.43 9.33 -33.36
CA SER A 30 -8.01 8.16 -34.07
C SER A 30 -8.66 7.02 -33.26
N PRO A 31 -9.77 6.40 -33.72
CA PRO A 31 -10.46 5.26 -33.06
C PRO A 31 -9.62 3.99 -32.81
N SER A 32 -8.49 3.78 -33.51
CA SER A 32 -7.67 2.57 -33.37
C SER A 32 -6.73 2.58 -32.15
N CYS A 33 -6.48 3.73 -31.51
CA CYS A 33 -5.68 3.83 -30.29
C CYS A 33 -6.50 3.71 -28.98
N TRP A 34 -7.73 3.23 -29.05
CA TRP A 34 -8.64 3.17 -27.89
C TRP A 34 -8.70 1.83 -27.16
N LEU A 35 -8.12 0.76 -27.73
CA LEU A 35 -8.29 -0.63 -27.27
C LEU A 35 -7.02 -1.25 -26.64
N GLY A 36 -6.19 -0.44 -25.98
CA GLY A 36 -5.24 -0.93 -24.98
C GLY A 36 -5.90 -0.98 -23.59
N PRO A 37 -5.36 -1.71 -22.60
CA PRO A 37 -5.85 -1.69 -21.23
C PRO A 37 -5.74 -0.26 -20.67
N ARG A 38 -6.87 0.46 -20.68
CA ARG A 38 -7.02 1.81 -20.13
C ARG A 38 -7.35 1.69 -18.65
N ASN A 39 -6.39 2.02 -17.80
CA ASN A 39 -6.56 2.04 -16.34
C ASN A 39 -7.02 3.41 -15.82
N ALA A 40 -7.54 4.29 -16.68
CA ALA A 40 -7.75 5.72 -16.36
C ALA A 40 -9.22 6.20 -16.39
N TRP A 41 -10.17 5.30 -16.61
CA TRP A 41 -11.59 5.63 -16.46
C TRP A 41 -12.11 4.89 -15.23
N PRO A 42 -13.00 5.50 -14.41
CA PRO A 42 -13.75 4.72 -13.43
C PRO A 42 -14.37 3.54 -14.21
N PHE A 43 -14.25 2.33 -13.66
CA PHE A 43 -14.64 1.08 -14.35
C PHE A 43 -16.04 1.18 -15.00
N SER A 44 -16.92 2.00 -14.41
CA SER A 44 -18.24 2.38 -14.93
C SER A 44 -18.21 3.01 -16.32
N ALA A 45 -17.31 3.95 -16.60
CA ALA A 45 -17.23 4.63 -17.88
C ALA A 45 -16.61 3.73 -18.97
N THR A 46 -15.67 2.85 -18.62
CA THR A 46 -15.16 1.82 -19.55
C THR A 46 -16.27 0.88 -20.00
N GLY A 47 -17.14 0.44 -19.07
CA GLY A 47 -18.30 -0.38 -19.39
C GLY A 47 -19.30 0.31 -20.33
N MET A 48 -19.59 1.59 -20.09
CA MET A 48 -20.50 2.37 -20.93
C MET A 48 -19.94 2.57 -22.35
N VAL A 49 -18.65 2.90 -22.47
CA VAL A 49 -18.01 3.11 -23.77
C VAL A 49 -17.93 1.81 -24.56
N ILE A 50 -17.59 0.68 -23.93
CA ILE A 50 -17.58 -0.64 -24.59
C ILE A 50 -18.99 -1.01 -25.05
N THR A 51 -20.00 -0.82 -24.21
CA THR A 51 -21.40 -1.13 -24.56
C THR A 51 -21.89 -0.28 -25.74
N SER A 52 -21.54 1.01 -25.75
CA SER A 52 -21.85 1.93 -26.85
C SER A 52 -21.07 1.59 -28.14
N ALA A 53 -19.83 1.13 -28.04
CA ALA A 53 -19.03 0.69 -29.19
C ALA A 53 -19.56 -0.61 -29.80
N LEU A 54 -20.05 -1.54 -28.96
CA LEU A 54 -20.72 -2.76 -29.39
C LEU A 54 -22.06 -2.46 -30.08
N SER A 55 -22.88 -1.55 -29.51
CA SER A 55 -24.16 -1.17 -30.11
C SER A 55 -24.00 -0.41 -31.42
N SER A 56 -22.92 0.37 -31.57
CA SER A 56 -22.58 1.09 -32.80
C SER A 56 -21.77 0.26 -33.82
N SER A 57 -21.56 -1.04 -33.58
CA SER A 57 -20.74 -1.93 -34.42
C SER A 57 -19.31 -1.45 -34.67
N ARG A 58 -18.80 -0.54 -33.82
CA ARG A 58 -17.42 -0.04 -33.88
C ARG A 58 -16.42 -0.98 -33.20
N LEU A 59 -16.92 -1.88 -32.35
CA LEU A 59 -16.19 -2.98 -31.75
C LEU A 59 -16.96 -4.27 -32.05
N LEU A 60 -16.29 -5.27 -32.59
CA LEU A 60 -16.94 -6.56 -32.86
C LEU A 60 -16.86 -7.45 -31.61
N PRO A 61 -17.92 -8.22 -31.27
CA PRO A 61 -17.92 -9.05 -30.06
C PRO A 61 -16.74 -10.03 -29.94
N HIS A 62 -16.25 -10.55 -31.06
CA HIS A 62 -15.12 -11.48 -31.07
C HIS A 62 -13.79 -10.81 -30.65
N GLU A 63 -13.59 -9.53 -30.99
CA GLU A 63 -12.39 -8.78 -30.61
C GLU A 63 -12.32 -8.61 -29.09
N LEU A 64 -13.49 -8.42 -28.44
CA LEU A 64 -13.59 -8.36 -26.99
C LEU A 64 -13.37 -9.74 -26.34
N LEU A 65 -13.93 -10.80 -26.93
CA LEU A 65 -13.73 -12.17 -26.45
C LEU A 65 -12.26 -12.60 -26.53
N ASP A 66 -11.53 -12.21 -27.57
CA ASP A 66 -10.11 -12.51 -27.69
C ASP A 66 -9.29 -11.82 -26.60
N ARG A 67 -9.64 -10.57 -26.22
CA ARG A 67 -9.03 -9.90 -25.05
C ARG A 67 -9.34 -10.60 -23.74
N PHE A 68 -10.57 -11.06 -23.54
CA PHE A 68 -10.91 -11.83 -22.35
C PHE A 68 -10.14 -13.15 -22.27
N ARG A 69 -10.01 -13.87 -23.40
CA ARG A 69 -9.20 -15.11 -23.46
C ARG A 69 -7.73 -14.85 -23.11
N GLU A 70 -7.13 -13.79 -23.64
CA GLU A 70 -5.75 -13.42 -23.30
C GLU A 70 -5.56 -13.19 -21.78
N VAL A 71 -6.50 -12.48 -21.14
CA VAL A 71 -6.47 -12.23 -19.70
C VAL A 71 -6.68 -13.53 -18.91
N LEU A 72 -7.63 -14.38 -19.32
CA LEU A 72 -7.91 -15.65 -18.65
C LEU A 72 -6.73 -16.61 -18.75
N GLU A 73 -6.10 -16.72 -19.91
CA GLU A 73 -4.88 -17.51 -20.09
C GLU A 73 -3.73 -17.01 -19.21
N PHE A 74 -3.59 -15.68 -19.08
CA PHE A 74 -2.59 -15.09 -18.20
C PHE A 74 -2.84 -15.46 -16.73
N ILE A 75 -4.08 -15.32 -16.25
CA ILE A 75 -4.47 -15.68 -14.88
C ILE A 75 -4.21 -17.17 -14.62
N GLN A 76 -4.54 -18.05 -15.56
CA GLN A 76 -4.31 -19.49 -15.45
C GLN A 76 -2.82 -19.86 -15.41
N ARG A 77 -1.96 -19.09 -16.09
CA ARG A 77 -0.50 -19.29 -16.10
C ARG A 77 0.19 -18.70 -14.87
N ALA A 78 -0.44 -17.76 -14.17
CA ALA A 78 0.13 -17.13 -12.99
C ALA A 78 0.29 -18.14 -11.84
N ARG A 79 1.52 -18.61 -11.62
CA ARG A 79 1.87 -19.46 -10.47
C ARG A 79 2.22 -18.59 -9.26
N ARG A 80 1.87 -19.05 -8.05
CA ARG A 80 2.33 -18.41 -6.80
C ARG A 80 3.86 -18.56 -6.70
N PRO A 81 4.63 -17.46 -6.76
CA PRO A 81 6.08 -17.55 -6.65
C PRO A 81 6.50 -17.91 -5.23
N ASN A 82 7.65 -18.57 -5.07
CA ASN A 82 8.29 -18.73 -3.76
C ASN A 82 8.94 -17.39 -3.36
N LEU A 83 8.16 -16.53 -2.70
CA LEU A 83 8.54 -15.18 -2.33
C LEU A 83 9.80 -15.13 -1.45
N ARG A 84 9.97 -16.11 -0.55
CA ARG A 84 11.15 -16.17 0.32
C ARG A 84 12.44 -16.37 -0.47
N ARG A 85 12.40 -17.26 -1.48
CA ARG A 85 13.56 -17.50 -2.34
C ARG A 85 13.85 -16.30 -3.24
N ALA A 86 12.81 -15.72 -3.85
CA ALA A 86 12.97 -14.52 -4.68
C ALA A 86 13.54 -13.34 -3.87
N ALA A 87 13.07 -13.13 -2.64
CA ALA A 87 13.61 -12.12 -1.74
C ALA A 87 15.09 -12.40 -1.40
N ALA A 88 15.45 -13.64 -1.06
CA ALA A 88 16.83 -14.01 -0.77
C ALA A 88 17.78 -13.80 -1.97
N GLU A 89 17.34 -14.12 -3.18
CA GLU A 89 18.11 -13.93 -4.43
C GLU A 89 18.19 -12.45 -4.85
N SER A 90 17.31 -11.58 -4.33
CA SER A 90 17.31 -10.14 -4.62
C SER A 90 18.31 -9.32 -3.79
N ILE A 91 18.86 -9.90 -2.71
CA ILE A 91 19.81 -9.21 -1.82
C ILE A 91 21.19 -9.16 -2.48
N VAL A 92 21.76 -7.96 -2.60
CA VAL A 92 23.11 -7.73 -3.12
C VAL A 92 24.07 -7.38 -1.99
N MET A 93 25.12 -8.17 -1.83
CA MET A 93 26.18 -7.89 -0.86
C MET A 93 27.17 -6.87 -1.43
N LEU A 94 27.14 -5.64 -0.90
CA LEU A 94 27.97 -4.54 -1.40
C LEU A 94 29.40 -4.54 -0.83
N LYS A 95 29.55 -4.95 0.44
CA LYS A 95 30.83 -4.91 1.16
C LYS A 95 30.93 -6.08 2.13
N ASN A 96 32.04 -6.80 2.09
CA ASN A 96 32.40 -7.84 3.05
C ASN A 96 33.92 -7.82 3.25
N GLU A 97 34.39 -7.14 4.30
CA GLU A 97 35.80 -7.11 4.68
C GLU A 97 36.03 -8.02 5.89
N ARG A 98 37.22 -8.61 6.01
CA ARG A 98 37.63 -9.46 7.16
C ARG A 98 36.72 -10.66 7.40
N ASP A 99 36.11 -11.20 6.34
CA ASP A 99 35.26 -12.39 6.39
C ASP A 99 34.18 -12.33 7.48
N ILE A 100 33.54 -11.16 7.63
CA ILE A 100 32.46 -10.97 8.61
C ILE A 100 31.27 -11.87 8.29
N PHE A 101 30.95 -12.04 7.00
CA PHE A 101 29.92 -12.94 6.53
C PHE A 101 30.48 -14.27 6.00
N PRO A 102 29.77 -15.40 6.20
CA PRO A 102 28.48 -15.55 6.88
C PRO A 102 28.58 -15.43 8.41
N PHE A 103 27.55 -14.89 9.04
CA PHE A 103 27.50 -14.78 10.51
C PHE A 103 27.48 -16.16 11.18
N LYS A 104 28.20 -16.27 12.30
CA LYS A 104 28.12 -17.43 13.19
C LYS A 104 26.99 -17.25 14.20
N TYR A 105 26.26 -18.33 14.51
CA TYR A 105 25.08 -18.31 15.38
C TYR A 105 25.39 -18.55 16.87
N ASP A 106 26.65 -18.82 17.21
CA ASP A 106 27.15 -19.15 18.55
C ASP A 106 27.32 -17.91 19.46
N LYS A 107 27.46 -16.73 18.85
CA LYS A 107 27.72 -15.47 19.56
C LYS A 107 26.42 -14.77 19.96
N THR A 108 26.51 -13.96 21.00
CA THR A 108 25.47 -12.96 21.32
C THR A 108 25.47 -11.90 20.21
N THR A 109 24.30 -11.63 19.64
CA THR A 109 24.15 -10.70 18.52
C THR A 109 23.39 -9.46 18.98
N ALA A 110 23.94 -8.28 18.75
CA ALA A 110 23.20 -7.03 18.90
C ALA A 110 22.59 -6.64 17.55
N VAL A 111 21.28 -6.44 17.52
CA VAL A 111 20.53 -5.92 16.37
C VAL A 111 20.16 -4.49 16.68
N ILE A 112 20.66 -3.55 15.89
CA ILE A 112 20.49 -2.11 16.14
C ILE A 112 19.87 -1.45 14.90
N GLY A 113 18.82 -0.67 15.11
CA GLY A 113 18.24 0.20 14.09
C GLY A 113 16.73 0.08 13.93
N THR A 114 16.12 1.20 13.55
CA THR A 114 14.66 1.35 13.38
C THR A 114 14.03 0.30 12.45
N ASN A 115 14.69 -0.03 11.33
CA ASN A 115 14.17 -1.00 10.36
C ASN A 115 14.26 -2.46 10.82
N ALA A 116 14.83 -2.75 11.99
CA ALA A 116 14.86 -4.11 12.50
C ALA A 116 13.46 -4.60 12.92
N LEU A 117 12.63 -3.72 13.49
CA LEU A 117 11.25 -4.03 13.89
C LEU A 117 10.25 -3.92 12.75
N PHE A 118 10.55 -3.13 11.72
CA PHE A 118 9.63 -2.85 10.64
C PHE A 118 9.90 -3.73 9.41
N ALA A 119 8.91 -4.51 9.00
CA ALA A 119 8.97 -5.31 7.78
C ALA A 119 8.70 -4.43 6.55
N ALA A 120 9.73 -3.78 6.00
CA ALA A 120 9.62 -3.01 4.76
C ALA A 120 9.52 -3.94 3.53
N TYR A 121 8.30 -4.45 3.25
CA TYR A 121 8.07 -5.44 2.18
C TYR A 121 7.82 -4.83 0.79
N CYS A 122 7.36 -3.57 0.72
CA CYS A 122 7.19 -2.85 -0.55
C CYS A 122 7.41 -1.34 -0.37
N GLY A 123 7.54 -0.63 -1.48
CA GLY A 123 7.44 0.83 -1.51
C GLY A 123 6.00 1.31 -1.33
N GLY A 124 5.81 2.63 -1.23
CA GLY A 124 4.48 3.23 -1.20
C GLY A 124 3.82 3.33 -2.58
N GLY A 125 2.60 3.86 -2.61
CA GLY A 125 1.86 4.19 -3.84
C GLY A 125 1.14 3.00 -4.47
N SER A 126 1.07 2.98 -5.80
CA SER A 126 0.33 1.95 -6.58
C SER A 126 0.94 0.55 -6.53
N ALA A 127 2.17 0.43 -6.03
CA ALA A 127 2.83 -0.85 -5.79
C ALA A 127 2.60 -1.38 -4.37
N ALA A 128 1.93 -0.62 -3.50
CA ALA A 128 1.61 -1.04 -2.14
C ALA A 128 0.45 -2.05 -2.16
N LEU A 129 0.63 -3.15 -1.43
CA LEU A 129 -0.31 -4.26 -1.34
C LEU A 129 -0.32 -4.75 0.10
N ASP A 130 -1.49 -5.11 0.63
CA ASP A 130 -1.56 -5.69 1.97
C ASP A 130 -1.00 -7.13 1.95
N PRO A 131 0.08 -7.42 2.71
CA PRO A 131 0.68 -8.75 2.72
C PRO A 131 -0.15 -9.69 3.58
N TYR A 132 -0.23 -10.97 3.21
CA TYR A 132 -0.82 -12.00 4.07
C TYR A 132 -0.08 -12.13 5.41
N HIS A 133 1.24 -11.98 5.37
CA HIS A 133 2.11 -11.85 6.53
C HIS A 133 3.41 -11.16 6.08
N ALA A 134 4.05 -10.45 6.99
CA ALA A 134 5.36 -9.86 6.76
C ALA A 134 6.26 -10.22 7.95
N ILE A 135 7.52 -10.58 7.66
CA ILE A 135 8.51 -10.94 8.69
C ILE A 135 9.51 -9.79 8.76
N SER A 136 9.64 -9.19 9.94
CA SER A 136 10.65 -8.16 10.20
C SER A 136 12.06 -8.75 10.22
N PRO A 137 13.12 -7.96 9.93
CA PRO A 137 14.48 -8.45 10.06
C PRO A 137 14.80 -9.01 11.46
N LEU A 138 14.27 -8.40 12.52
CA LEU A 138 14.47 -8.86 13.89
C LEU A 138 13.83 -10.23 14.13
N GLU A 139 12.58 -10.44 13.69
CA GLU A 139 11.92 -11.75 13.78
C GLU A 139 12.68 -12.82 12.99
N GLY A 140 13.14 -12.48 11.78
CA GLY A 140 13.95 -13.38 10.96
C GLY A 140 15.27 -13.77 11.63
N ILE A 141 15.91 -12.84 12.34
CA ILE A 141 17.14 -13.08 13.11
C ILE A 141 16.83 -13.92 14.35
N HIS A 142 15.79 -13.58 15.13
CA HIS A 142 15.39 -14.35 16.31
C HIS A 142 15.05 -15.81 16.00
N ALA A 143 14.47 -16.07 14.83
CA ALA A 143 14.20 -17.44 14.36
C ALA A 143 15.48 -18.27 14.14
N ARG A 144 16.67 -17.65 14.08
CA ARG A 144 17.96 -18.34 13.88
C ARG A 144 18.96 -18.14 15.03
N VAL A 145 18.86 -17.04 15.76
CA VAL A 145 19.77 -16.65 16.85
C VAL A 145 18.97 -16.33 18.10
N SER A 146 18.93 -17.26 19.04
CA SER A 146 18.19 -17.11 20.30
C SER A 146 18.79 -16.03 21.22
N ARG A 147 20.09 -15.75 21.09
CA ARG A 147 20.84 -14.75 21.88
C ARG A 147 20.90 -13.37 21.22
N ALA A 148 19.99 -13.08 20.30
CA ALA A 148 19.90 -11.74 19.71
C ALA A 148 19.24 -10.76 20.71
N LYS A 149 19.81 -9.56 20.84
CA LYS A 149 19.26 -8.46 21.63
C LYS A 149 19.04 -7.26 20.72
N TYR A 150 17.91 -6.58 20.90
CA TYR A 150 17.53 -5.43 20.09
C TYR A 150 17.74 -4.11 20.84
N ALA A 151 18.15 -3.08 20.11
CA ALA A 151 18.07 -1.68 20.54
C ALA A 151 17.66 -0.80 19.35
N LEU A 152 16.80 0.20 19.59
CA LEU A 152 16.32 1.10 18.54
C LEU A 152 17.45 1.88 17.86
N GLY A 153 18.42 2.38 18.63
CA GLY A 153 19.45 3.26 18.13
C GLY A 153 18.87 4.64 17.79
N ALA A 154 19.03 5.09 16.55
CA ALA A 154 18.50 6.37 16.09
C ALA A 154 17.16 6.20 15.35
N PRO A 155 16.10 6.94 15.73
CA PRO A 155 14.82 6.92 15.03
C PRO A 155 14.99 7.48 13.60
N GLY A 156 14.38 6.82 12.62
CA GLY A 156 14.50 7.17 11.20
C GLY A 156 13.18 7.19 10.43
N TRP A 157 12.05 7.27 11.12
CA TRP A 157 10.73 7.29 10.49
C TRP A 157 10.41 8.67 9.89
N LYS A 158 9.80 8.67 8.70
CA LYS A 158 9.31 9.89 8.05
C LYS A 158 7.97 10.36 8.64
N LEU A 159 7.13 9.41 9.06
CA LEU A 159 5.82 9.62 9.65
C LEU A 159 5.71 8.76 10.90
N LEU A 160 4.99 9.25 11.90
CA LEU A 160 4.65 8.44 13.08
C LEU A 160 3.73 7.29 12.67
N PRO A 161 3.75 6.15 13.40
CA PRO A 161 2.85 5.05 13.11
C PRO A 161 1.38 5.48 13.22
N PRO A 162 0.46 4.82 12.50
CA PRO A 162 -0.96 5.13 12.57
C PRO A 162 -1.50 5.05 14.00
N LEU A 163 -2.22 6.10 14.44
CA LEU A 163 -2.80 6.16 15.78
C LEU A 163 -3.82 5.02 16.04
N SER A 164 -4.44 4.51 14.97
CA SER A 164 -5.35 3.36 15.04
C SER A 164 -4.72 2.10 15.64
N HIS A 165 -3.40 1.96 15.61
CA HIS A 165 -2.71 0.81 16.24
C HIS A 165 -2.66 0.89 17.76
N PHE A 166 -2.82 2.08 18.34
CA PHE A 166 -2.68 2.32 19.77
C PHE A 166 -3.98 2.76 20.45
N THR A 167 -5.06 2.87 19.68
CA THR A 167 -6.36 3.35 20.17
C THR A 167 -7.38 2.23 20.20
N LYS A 168 -8.39 2.44 21.05
CA LYS A 168 -9.60 1.61 21.09
C LYS A 168 -10.80 2.49 20.75
N THR A 169 -11.74 1.90 20.02
CA THR A 169 -13.08 2.44 19.77
C THR A 169 -13.88 2.54 21.07
N GLU A 170 -15.01 3.26 21.04
CA GLU A 170 -15.96 3.32 22.16
C GLU A 170 -16.47 1.92 22.54
N SER A 171 -16.61 1.03 21.56
CA SER A 171 -16.97 -0.38 21.76
C SER A 171 -15.84 -1.26 22.33
N GLY A 172 -14.65 -0.70 22.55
CA GLY A 172 -13.47 -1.39 23.08
C GLY A 172 -12.67 -2.19 22.05
N GLN A 173 -13.05 -2.17 20.77
CA GLN A 173 -12.31 -2.82 19.68
C GLN A 173 -11.06 -2.01 19.29
N PRO A 174 -9.95 -2.63 18.87
CA PRO A 174 -8.78 -1.91 18.35
C PRO A 174 -9.13 -1.04 17.14
N GLY A 175 -8.64 0.21 17.12
CA GLY A 175 -8.86 1.16 16.03
C GLY A 175 -9.55 2.46 16.46
N LEU A 176 -10.14 3.13 15.48
CA LEU A 176 -10.86 4.41 15.62
C LEU A 176 -12.28 4.27 15.08
N ASP A 177 -13.23 4.96 15.71
CA ASP A 177 -14.58 5.13 15.17
C ASP A 177 -14.58 6.30 14.19
N MET A 178 -15.12 6.09 12.99
CA MET A 178 -15.26 7.13 11.98
C MET A 178 -16.74 7.40 11.74
N THR A 179 -17.16 8.65 11.99
CA THR A 179 -18.51 9.11 11.67
C THR A 179 -18.44 10.08 10.51
N VAL A 180 -19.19 9.82 9.43
CA VAL A 180 -19.14 10.59 8.18
C VAL A 180 -20.38 11.47 8.02
N TYR A 181 -20.17 12.71 7.57
CA TYR A 181 -21.17 13.75 7.36
C TYR A 181 -21.03 14.38 5.97
N LEU A 182 -22.14 14.80 5.38
CA LEU A 182 -22.14 15.64 4.17
C LEU A 182 -22.05 17.13 4.50
N ASP A 183 -22.57 17.53 5.65
CA ASP A 183 -22.60 18.93 6.09
C ASP A 183 -21.36 19.32 6.88
N SER A 184 -20.98 20.61 6.81
CA SER A 184 -19.81 21.14 7.51
C SER A 184 -19.90 21.05 9.04
N PRO A 185 -18.76 21.00 9.76
CA PRO A 185 -18.74 21.05 11.22
C PRO A 185 -19.42 22.33 11.73
N GLY A 186 -20.33 22.22 12.69
CA GLY A 186 -21.08 23.34 13.26
C GLY A 186 -22.48 23.58 12.67
N SER A 187 -22.90 22.82 11.65
CA SER A 187 -24.28 22.87 11.16
C SER A 187 -25.26 22.26 12.17
N PRO A 188 -26.44 22.87 12.41
CA PRO A 188 -27.35 22.49 13.49
C PRO A 188 -27.98 21.10 13.35
N ASN A 189 -28.01 20.53 12.14
CA ASN A 189 -28.61 19.21 11.85
C ASN A 189 -27.65 18.37 11.01
N ARG A 190 -26.48 18.03 11.57
CA ARG A 190 -25.56 17.08 10.94
C ARG A 190 -26.17 15.68 10.95
N ASN A 191 -26.60 15.21 9.79
CA ASN A 191 -27.07 13.83 9.65
C ASN A 191 -25.87 12.92 9.42
N VAL A 192 -25.78 11.85 10.23
CA VAL A 192 -24.81 10.77 10.01
C VAL A 192 -25.21 10.04 8.73
N VAL A 193 -24.28 9.98 7.78
CA VAL A 193 -24.49 9.30 6.51
C VAL A 193 -24.14 7.83 6.65
N ASP A 194 -23.02 7.56 7.34
CA ASP A 194 -22.50 6.21 7.55
C ASP A 194 -21.52 6.19 8.74
N GLN A 195 -21.38 5.02 9.36
CA GLN A 195 -20.37 4.71 10.35
C GLN A 195 -19.61 3.46 9.90
N ILE A 196 -18.34 3.63 9.54
CA ILE A 196 -17.54 2.57 8.93
C ILE A 196 -16.24 2.42 9.72
N HIS A 197 -15.78 1.19 9.91
CA HIS A 197 -14.41 0.90 10.31
C HIS A 197 -13.51 0.95 9.06
N VAL A 198 -12.77 2.04 8.86
CA VAL A 198 -12.12 2.34 7.58
C VAL A 198 -10.62 2.00 7.60
N GLY A 199 -10.16 1.29 6.56
CA GLY A 199 -8.73 1.13 6.21
C GLY A 199 -8.25 2.04 5.06
N ARG A 200 -9.11 2.39 4.08
CA ARG A 200 -8.86 3.35 2.98
C ARG A 200 -10.19 3.84 2.37
N PHE A 201 -10.28 5.11 1.94
CA PHE A 201 -11.53 5.73 1.43
C PHE A 201 -11.26 6.71 0.26
N GLU A 202 -12.11 6.72 -0.78
CA GLU A 202 -12.08 7.66 -1.92
C GLU A 202 -13.51 8.22 -2.18
N GLY A 203 -13.69 9.54 -2.33
CA GLY A 203 -15.00 10.18 -2.54
C GLY A 203 -14.99 11.70 -2.74
N TYR A 204 -16.17 12.29 -2.95
CA TYR A 204 -16.45 13.75 -3.13
C TYR A 204 -16.21 14.56 -1.84
N LEU A 205 -16.56 15.86 -1.79
CA LEU A 205 -16.47 16.64 -0.53
C LEU A 205 -17.34 16.01 0.57
N TYR A 206 -16.71 15.62 1.67
CA TYR A 206 -17.34 15.12 2.89
C TYR A 206 -16.58 15.64 4.11
N TYR A 207 -17.16 15.41 5.28
CA TYR A 207 -16.51 15.67 6.56
C TYR A 207 -16.59 14.41 7.42
N ALA A 208 -15.59 14.17 8.24
CA ALA A 208 -15.59 13.02 9.13
C ALA A 208 -14.99 13.37 10.49
N ASP A 209 -15.56 12.77 11.53
CA ASP A 209 -15.02 12.79 12.88
C ASP A 209 -14.42 11.42 13.17
N LEU A 210 -13.17 11.40 13.61
CA LEU A 210 -12.43 10.20 14.01
C LEU A 210 -12.22 10.26 15.52
N SER A 211 -12.72 9.27 16.25
CA SER A 211 -12.63 9.21 17.71
C SER A 211 -12.08 7.87 18.20
N GLY A 212 -11.31 7.92 19.28
CA GLY A 212 -10.87 6.73 19.99
C GLY A 212 -10.08 7.10 21.24
N THR A 213 -9.89 6.13 22.12
CA THR A 213 -9.17 6.31 23.38
C THR A 213 -7.78 5.73 23.28
N PHE A 214 -6.77 6.55 23.55
CA PHE A 214 -5.38 6.13 23.72
C PHE A 214 -5.09 5.98 25.22
N THR A 215 -4.51 4.84 25.62
CA THR A 215 -4.07 4.61 27.00
C THR A 215 -2.57 4.33 26.98
N PRO A 216 -1.74 5.23 27.53
CA PRO A 216 -0.29 5.05 27.51
C PRO A 216 0.14 3.89 28.43
N ASP A 217 0.98 3.00 27.92
CA ASP A 217 1.54 1.88 28.70
C ASP A 217 2.60 2.34 29.70
N VAL A 218 3.24 3.49 29.43
CA VAL A 218 4.31 4.06 30.24
C VAL A 218 4.15 5.57 30.39
N THR A 219 4.56 6.10 31.53
CA THR A 219 4.64 7.55 31.75
C THR A 219 5.85 8.10 31.00
N ALA A 220 5.61 8.81 29.90
CA ALA A 220 6.63 9.42 29.04
C ALA A 220 6.04 10.59 28.26
N GLU A 221 6.89 11.33 27.54
CA GLU A 221 6.45 12.27 26.53
C GLU A 221 6.01 11.54 25.25
N TYR A 222 4.87 11.94 24.70
CA TYR A 222 4.32 11.37 23.47
C TYR A 222 4.19 12.46 22.40
N GLU A 223 4.58 12.13 21.17
CA GLU A 223 4.42 13.01 20.01
C GLU A 223 3.19 12.55 19.22
N PHE A 224 2.27 13.47 18.93
CA PHE A 224 1.14 13.23 18.03
C PHE A 224 1.32 14.04 16.75
N SER A 225 0.95 13.44 15.61
CA SER A 225 1.06 14.07 14.30
C SER A 225 -0.17 13.78 13.45
N ILE A 226 -0.57 14.75 12.65
CA ILE A 226 -1.66 14.63 11.69
C ILE A 226 -1.15 14.93 10.28
N CYS A 227 -1.47 14.06 9.34
CA CYS A 227 -1.17 14.24 7.92
C CYS A 227 -2.46 13.96 7.13
N VAL A 228 -2.93 14.95 6.37
CA VAL A 228 -4.21 14.89 5.67
C VAL A 228 -4.08 15.51 4.28
N ALA A 229 -4.77 14.92 3.31
CA ALA A 229 -5.08 15.57 2.05
C ALA A 229 -6.46 16.24 2.18
N GLY A 230 -6.49 17.53 2.51
CA GLY A 230 -7.69 18.26 2.89
C GLY A 230 -7.45 19.13 4.12
N THR A 231 -8.44 19.26 5.00
CA THR A 231 -8.33 20.01 6.26
C THR A 231 -8.69 19.11 7.44
N ALA A 232 -7.89 19.15 8.50
CA ALA A 232 -8.17 18.41 9.73
C ALA A 232 -7.80 19.22 10.97
N LYS A 233 -8.43 18.88 12.09
CA LYS A 233 -8.15 19.42 13.41
C LYS A 233 -7.95 18.26 14.38
N LEU A 234 -6.96 18.38 15.26
CA LEU A 234 -6.71 17.40 16.32
C LEU A 234 -7.20 17.96 17.65
N PHE A 235 -7.95 17.14 18.38
CA PHE A 235 -8.38 17.44 19.74
C PHE A 235 -7.89 16.34 20.68
N ILE A 236 -7.35 16.74 21.84
CA ILE A 236 -6.95 15.82 22.92
C ILE A 236 -7.73 16.27 24.15
N ASP A 237 -8.52 15.36 24.73
CA ASP A 237 -9.40 15.64 25.87
C ASP A 237 -10.32 16.86 25.66
N GLY A 238 -10.77 17.05 24.41
CA GLY A 238 -11.61 18.17 24.01
C GLY A 238 -10.87 19.49 23.73
N GLU A 239 -9.56 19.55 24.00
CA GLU A 239 -8.74 20.73 23.73
C GLU A 239 -8.15 20.67 22.32
N TYR A 240 -8.33 21.74 21.54
CA TYR A 240 -7.73 21.88 20.21
C TYR A 240 -6.21 21.98 20.31
N ARG A 241 -5.51 21.20 19.48
CA ARG A 241 -4.05 21.22 19.38
C ARG A 241 -3.62 21.63 17.97
N GLU A 242 -2.89 22.74 17.86
CA GLU A 242 -2.40 23.27 16.60
C GLU A 242 -0.93 22.86 16.38
N GLY A 243 -0.65 22.07 15.33
CA GLY A 243 0.72 21.68 15.01
C GLY A 243 1.41 20.93 16.16
N ARG A 244 2.73 20.68 16.04
CA ARG A 244 3.50 19.72 16.85
C ARG A 244 3.14 19.75 18.35
N VAL A 245 2.47 18.71 18.82
CA VAL A 245 2.02 18.59 20.22
C VAL A 245 3.10 17.84 20.99
N THR A 246 3.93 18.58 21.71
CA THR A 246 4.60 18.09 22.92
C THR A 246 3.66 18.32 24.10
N PRO A 247 3.56 17.38 25.05
CA PRO A 247 2.68 17.50 26.21
C PRO A 247 2.98 18.74 27.06
#